data_AF-A0A7Y6I5D9-F1
#
_entry.id   AF-A0A7Y6I5D9-F1
#
_cell.length_a   1.000
_cell.length_b   1.000
_cell.length_c   1.000
_cell.angle_alpha   90.00
_cell.angle_beta   90.00
_cell.angle_gamma   90.00
#
_symmetry.space_group_name_H-M   'P 1'
#
loop_
_entity.id
_entity.type
_entity.pdbx_description
1 polymer ?
#
loop_
_entity_poly.entity_id
_entity_poly.type
_entity_poly.pdbx_seq_one_letter_code
_entity_poly.pdbx_strand_id
1 'polypeptide(L)'
;MTEITPARLRDLAGRAQALAAEVRALAGSPALDSLEREHLRAALHAADWLDRGGEDLRRAAGDLARLRSVPEPACGVPWGVCPEHGNTLSSSGGVTTCRVCRRRWDHDRLGRPCQEPVTWKVTDRAGTVTKLCDGHVLAARAAVEGATFTRLDTTRGDQP
;
A
#
# COMPACT_ATOMS: atom_id res chain seq x y z
N MET A 1 -6.55 -24.66 -6.13
CA MET A 1 -5.65 -23.55 -5.74
C MET A 1 -6.46 -22.59 -4.88
N THR A 2 -6.03 -22.31 -3.65
CA THR A 2 -6.77 -21.42 -2.74
C THR A 2 -6.53 -19.97 -3.16
N GLU A 3 -7.59 -19.22 -3.45
CA GLU A 3 -7.49 -17.81 -3.80
C GLU A 3 -6.99 -16.98 -2.61
N ILE A 4 -6.00 -16.11 -2.86
CA ILE A 4 -5.55 -15.12 -1.87
C ILE A 4 -6.53 -13.95 -1.89
N THR A 5 -7.21 -13.70 -0.77
CA THR A 5 -8.16 -12.59 -0.60
C THR A 5 -7.78 -11.72 0.61
N PRO A 6 -8.16 -10.43 0.64
CA PRO A 6 -7.98 -9.60 1.82
C PRO A 6 -8.60 -10.19 3.09
N ALA A 7 -9.78 -10.82 2.97
CA ALA A 7 -10.44 -11.49 4.07
C ALA A 7 -9.61 -12.66 4.60
N ARG A 8 -9.03 -13.47 3.71
CA ARG A 8 -8.18 -14.61 4.11
C ARG A 8 -6.91 -14.16 4.82
N LEU A 9 -6.28 -13.07 4.37
CA LEU A 9 -5.11 -12.50 5.04
C LEU A 9 -5.46 -11.95 6.43
N ARG A 10 -6.63 -11.32 6.59
CA ARG A 10 -7.12 -10.86 7.91
C ARG A 10 -7.41 -12.03 8.87
N ASP A 11 -7.99 -13.11 8.37
CA ASP A 11 -8.22 -14.34 9.14
C ASP A 11 -6.91 -14.96 9.64
N LEU A 12 -5.90 -15.08 8.77
CA LEU A 12 -4.56 -15.55 9.16
C LEU A 12 -3.91 -14.63 10.19
N ALA A 13 -4.06 -13.31 10.05
CA ALA A 13 -3.57 -12.36 11.03
C ALA A 13 -4.23 -12.55 12.41
N GLY A 14 -5.55 -12.75 12.44
CA GLY A 14 -6.27 -13.01 13.69
C GLY A 14 -5.81 -14.30 14.37
N ARG A 15 -5.59 -15.36 13.59
CA ARG A 15 -5.06 -16.64 14.10
C ARG A 15 -3.64 -16.52 14.65
N ALA A 16 -2.76 -15.76 14.00
CA ALA A 16 -1.40 -15.53 14.49
C ALA A 16 -1.40 -14.83 15.85
N GLN A 17 -2.24 -13.82 16.02
CA GLN A 17 -2.38 -13.10 17.29
C GLN A 17 -3.01 -13.95 18.40
N ALA A 18 -4.02 -14.75 18.07
CA ALA A 18 -4.64 -15.66 19.02
C ALA A 18 -3.60 -16.65 19.57
N LEU A 19 -2.77 -17.22 18.69
CA LEU A 19 -1.69 -18.12 19.08
C LEU A 19 -0.62 -17.40 19.92
N ALA A 20 -0.24 -16.17 19.56
CA ALA A 20 0.71 -15.37 20.35
C ALA A 20 0.18 -15.11 21.77
N ALA A 21 -1.11 -14.77 21.90
CA ALA A 21 -1.76 -14.55 23.19
C ALA A 21 -1.79 -15.83 24.04
N GLU A 22 -2.11 -16.98 23.42
CA GLU A 22 -2.11 -18.28 24.09
C GLU A 22 -0.73 -18.65 24.61
N VAL A 23 0.33 -18.50 23.80
CA VAL A 23 1.71 -18.77 24.21
C VAL A 23 2.12 -17.88 25.39
N ARG A 24 1.77 -16.58 25.36
CA ARG A 24 2.07 -15.67 26.48
C ARG A 24 1.31 -16.04 27.75
N ALA A 25 0.05 -16.48 27.64
CA ALA A 25 -0.73 -16.90 28.78
C ALA A 25 -0.12 -18.15 29.44
N LEU A 26 0.31 -19.13 28.64
CA LEU A 26 0.97 -20.33 29.14
C LEU A 26 2.33 -20.01 29.79
N ALA A 27 3.17 -19.22 29.12
CA ALA A 27 4.50 -18.87 29.62
C ALA A 27 4.49 -17.85 30.77
N GLY A 28 3.42 -17.06 30.89
CA GLY A 28 3.19 -16.11 31.99
C GLY A 28 2.50 -16.72 33.21
N SER A 29 2.24 -18.04 33.21
CA SER A 29 1.55 -18.71 34.31
C SER A 29 2.30 -18.53 35.64
N PRO A 30 1.60 -18.17 36.74
CA PRO A 30 2.21 -18.05 38.06
C PRO A 30 2.64 -19.41 38.64
N ALA A 31 2.17 -20.52 38.06
CA ALA A 31 2.54 -21.87 38.48
C ALA A 31 3.96 -22.27 38.08
N LEU A 32 4.58 -21.54 37.14
CA LEU A 32 5.93 -21.81 36.68
C LEU A 32 6.98 -21.23 37.63
N ASP A 33 8.07 -21.95 37.81
CA ASP A 33 9.25 -21.44 38.50
C ASP A 33 10.15 -20.57 37.59
N SER A 34 11.28 -20.08 38.11
CA SER A 34 12.21 -19.25 37.34
C SER A 34 12.95 -19.99 36.23
N LEU A 35 13.26 -21.27 36.41
CA LEU A 35 13.99 -22.08 35.43
C LEU A 35 13.06 -22.52 34.30
N GLU A 36 11.82 -22.89 34.62
CA GLU A 36 10.80 -23.17 33.62
C GLU A 36 10.53 -21.95 32.74
N ARG A 37 10.42 -20.75 33.36
CA ARG A 37 10.28 -19.49 32.62
C ARG A 37 11.49 -19.18 31.73
N GLU A 38 12.70 -19.50 32.18
CA GLU A 38 13.91 -19.37 31.37
C GLU A 38 13.81 -20.19 30.07
N HIS A 39 13.42 -21.45 30.18
CA HIS A 39 13.29 -22.36 29.04
C HIS A 39 12.16 -21.95 28.07
N LEU A 40 11.17 -21.18 28.52
CA LEU A 40 10.08 -20.65 27.69
C LEU A 40 10.41 -19.33 26.99
N ARG A 41 11.58 -18.72 27.20
CA ARG A 41 11.99 -17.48 26.51
C ARG A 41 11.88 -17.59 24.99
N ALA A 42 12.27 -18.72 24.42
CA ALA A 42 12.17 -18.96 22.98
C ALA A 42 10.72 -18.97 22.48
N ALA A 43 9.79 -19.52 23.29
CA ALA A 43 8.36 -19.52 22.98
C ALA A 43 7.77 -18.09 23.04
N LEU A 44 8.15 -17.29 24.05
CA LEU A 44 7.77 -15.88 24.14
C LEU A 44 8.28 -15.07 22.93
N HIS A 45 9.54 -15.30 22.53
CA HIS A 45 10.08 -14.68 21.32
C HIS A 45 9.29 -15.09 20.06
N ALA A 46 8.91 -16.37 19.94
CA ALA A 46 8.04 -16.82 18.85
C ALA A 46 6.66 -16.14 18.87
N ALA A 47 6.08 -15.88 20.05
CA ALA A 47 4.84 -15.12 20.18
C ALA A 47 4.99 -13.68 19.67
N ASP A 48 6.12 -13.02 19.95
CA ASP A 48 6.39 -11.67 19.43
C ASP A 48 6.52 -11.65 17.91
N TRP A 49 7.13 -12.68 17.31
CA TRP A 49 7.16 -12.84 15.85
C TRP A 49 5.78 -13.09 15.25
N LEU A 50 4.93 -13.89 15.91
CA LEU A 50 3.56 -14.13 15.47
C LEU A 50 2.73 -12.84 15.46
N ASP A 51 2.87 -12.00 16.49
CA ASP A 51 2.18 -10.71 16.54
C ASP A 51 2.62 -9.76 15.41
N ARG A 52 3.94 -9.62 15.22
CA ARG A 52 4.50 -8.82 14.11
C ARG A 52 4.03 -9.35 12.75
N GLY A 53 4.07 -10.66 12.55
CA GLY A 53 3.55 -11.30 11.35
C GLY A 53 2.05 -11.03 11.13
N GLY A 54 1.26 -11.03 12.22
CA GLY A 54 -0.15 -10.67 12.17
C GLY A 54 -0.38 -9.22 11.74
N GLU A 55 0.43 -8.27 12.22
CA GLU A 55 0.40 -6.88 11.78
C GLU A 55 0.74 -6.72 10.29
N ASP A 56 1.78 -7.42 9.83
CA ASP A 56 2.19 -7.42 8.43
C ASP A 56 1.11 -8.01 7.52
N LEU A 57 0.46 -9.11 7.94
CA LEU A 57 -0.66 -9.71 7.21
C LEU A 57 -1.86 -8.76 7.10
N ARG A 58 -2.20 -8.01 8.17
CA ARG A 58 -3.24 -6.97 8.11
C ARG A 58 -2.89 -5.85 7.14
N ARG A 59 -1.64 -5.39 7.16
CA ARG A 59 -1.17 -4.35 6.22
C ARG A 59 -1.28 -4.82 4.78
N ALA A 60 -0.83 -6.03 4.50
CA ALA A 60 -0.94 -6.66 3.19
C ALA A 60 -2.41 -6.84 2.75
N ALA A 61 -3.31 -7.20 3.67
CA ALA A 61 -4.74 -7.29 3.38
C ALA A 61 -5.33 -5.92 2.97
N GLY A 62 -4.94 -4.85 3.65
CA GLY A 62 -5.32 -3.49 3.30
C GLY A 62 -4.79 -3.06 1.93
N ASP A 63 -3.52 -3.34 1.65
CA ASP A 63 -2.89 -3.05 0.36
C ASP A 63 -3.59 -3.80 -0.78
N LEU A 64 -3.87 -5.09 -0.60
CA LEU A 64 -4.57 -5.90 -1.60
C LEU A 64 -6.00 -5.42 -1.85
N ALA A 65 -6.72 -5.02 -0.79
CA ALA A 65 -8.06 -4.47 -0.92
C ALA A 65 -8.04 -3.16 -1.73
N ARG A 66 -7.08 -2.26 -1.46
CA ARG A 66 -6.88 -1.01 -2.20
C ARG A 66 -6.61 -1.27 -3.67
N LEU A 67 -5.63 -2.14 -3.97
CA LEU A 67 -5.28 -2.50 -5.34
C LEU A 67 -6.47 -3.07 -6.12
N ARG A 68 -7.32 -3.88 -5.48
CA ARG A 68 -8.52 -4.44 -6.11
C ARG A 68 -9.68 -3.44 -6.24
N SER A 69 -9.64 -2.33 -5.51
CA SER A 69 -10.66 -1.28 -5.53
C SER A 69 -10.35 -0.14 -6.49
N VAL A 70 -9.18 -0.16 -7.14
CA VAL A 70 -8.78 0.90 -8.08
C VAL A 70 -9.74 0.91 -9.26
N PRO A 71 -10.40 2.04 -9.55
CA PRO A 71 -11.23 2.16 -10.74
C PRO A 71 -10.36 2.13 -11.99
N GLU A 72 -10.73 1.30 -12.97
CA GLU A 72 -10.13 1.32 -14.29
C GLU A 72 -10.77 2.43 -15.16
N PRO A 73 -9.98 3.22 -15.92
CA PRO A 73 -8.52 3.14 -16.06
C PRO A 73 -7.73 3.91 -14.99
N ALA A 74 -6.74 3.24 -14.39
CA ALA A 74 -5.77 3.85 -13.46
C ALA A 74 -4.55 4.45 -14.20
N CYS A 75 -3.85 5.39 -13.55
CA CYS A 75 -2.70 6.14 -14.10
C CYS A 75 -1.54 5.28 -14.66
N GLY A 76 -1.45 3.98 -14.36
CA GLY A 76 -0.48 3.05 -14.96
C GLY A 76 0.99 3.25 -14.58
N VAL A 77 1.36 4.37 -13.95
CA VAL A 77 2.73 4.63 -13.48
C VAL A 77 3.04 3.76 -12.25
N PRO A 78 4.22 3.10 -12.15
CA PRO A 78 4.50 2.10 -11.13
C PRO A 78 4.79 2.65 -9.72
N TRP A 79 4.65 3.96 -9.50
CA TRP A 79 4.89 4.63 -8.23
C TRP A 79 3.79 5.68 -7.97
N GLY A 80 3.55 6.03 -6.70
CA GLY A 80 2.47 6.93 -6.30
C GLY A 80 2.90 8.39 -6.16
N VAL A 81 1.97 9.31 -6.44
CA VAL A 81 2.13 10.78 -6.33
C VAL A 81 1.17 11.40 -5.34
N CYS A 82 1.47 12.61 -4.88
CA CYS A 82 0.43 13.49 -4.33
C CYS A 82 -0.50 13.89 -5.49
N PRO A 83 -1.82 13.71 -5.39
CA PRO A 83 -2.74 14.08 -6.46
C PRO A 83 -2.67 15.56 -6.84
N GLU A 84 -2.34 16.41 -5.87
CA GLU A 84 -2.31 17.88 -6.03
C GLU A 84 -0.90 18.43 -6.26
N HIS A 85 0.14 17.73 -5.78
CA HIS A 85 1.52 18.25 -5.72
C HIS A 85 2.54 17.33 -6.41
N GLY A 86 2.08 16.33 -7.18
CA GLY A 86 2.94 15.45 -7.96
C GLY A 86 3.98 14.67 -7.14
N ASN A 87 5.23 14.65 -7.61
CA ASN A 87 6.34 13.87 -7.04
C ASN A 87 6.92 14.44 -5.74
N THR A 88 6.06 14.58 -4.73
CA THR A 88 6.40 15.21 -3.44
C THR A 88 6.20 14.28 -2.25
N LEU A 89 5.96 13.00 -2.50
CA LEU A 89 5.79 12.01 -1.45
C LEU A 89 7.13 11.61 -0.82
N SER A 90 7.09 11.38 0.49
CA SER A 90 8.13 10.69 1.27
C SER A 90 7.50 9.53 2.02
N SER A 91 8.20 8.39 2.13
CA SER A 91 7.73 7.20 2.84
C SER A 91 8.65 6.89 4.02
N SER A 92 8.09 6.61 5.19
CA SER A 92 8.81 6.19 6.39
C SER A 92 7.90 5.33 7.25
N GLY A 93 8.41 4.18 7.73
CA GLY A 93 7.64 3.26 8.57
C GLY A 93 6.34 2.76 7.92
N GLY A 94 6.32 2.61 6.59
CA GLY A 94 5.12 2.22 5.84
C GLY A 94 4.04 3.29 5.77
N VAL A 95 4.36 4.53 6.15
CA VAL A 95 3.47 5.69 6.06
C VAL A 95 4.01 6.62 4.99
N THR A 96 3.15 7.02 4.06
CA THR A 96 3.49 8.04 3.07
C THR A 96 2.94 9.41 3.44
N THR A 97 3.74 10.45 3.27
CA THR A 97 3.34 11.84 3.52
C THR A 97 3.77 12.72 2.36
N CYS A 98 2.90 13.65 1.93
CA CYS A 98 3.30 14.70 0.99
C CYS A 98 4.14 15.76 1.73
N ARG A 99 5.32 16.08 1.18
CA ARG A 99 6.19 17.12 1.73
C ARG A 99 5.61 18.53 1.62
N VAL A 100 4.64 18.75 0.72
CA VAL A 100 4.01 20.06 0.48
C VAL A 100 2.72 20.23 1.30
N CYS A 101 1.64 19.50 0.97
CA CYS A 101 0.35 19.66 1.68
C CYS A 101 0.22 18.86 2.97
N ARG A 102 1.25 18.10 3.36
CA ARG A 102 1.27 17.30 4.60
C ARG A 102 0.17 16.22 4.69
N ARG A 103 -0.61 15.98 3.63
CA ARG A 103 -1.54 14.86 3.54
C ARG A 103 -0.78 13.56 3.79
N ARG A 104 -1.37 12.70 4.62
CA ARG A 104 -0.79 11.45 5.11
C ARG A 104 -1.64 10.27 4.63
N TRP A 105 -0.96 9.23 4.21
CA TRP A 105 -1.50 7.91 3.92
C TRP A 105 -0.89 6.92 4.90
N ASP A 106 -1.72 6.13 5.55
CA ASP A 106 -1.36 5.09 6.52
C ASP A 106 -0.73 3.83 5.90
N HIS A 107 -0.33 3.94 4.63
CA HIS A 107 0.28 2.88 3.84
C HIS A 107 1.37 3.46 2.94
N ASP A 108 2.24 2.58 2.43
CA ASP A 108 3.23 2.97 1.45
C ASP A 108 2.55 3.22 0.11
N ARG A 109 2.30 4.49 -0.19
CA ARG A 109 1.74 4.94 -1.45
C ARG A 109 2.84 5.23 -2.47
N LEU A 110 4.01 5.69 -2.03
CA LEU A 110 5.12 6.04 -2.91
C LEU A 110 5.66 4.82 -3.64
N GLY A 111 5.90 3.72 -2.93
CA GLY A 111 6.44 2.47 -3.50
C GLY A 111 5.42 1.57 -4.22
N ARG A 112 4.19 2.05 -4.46
CA ARG A 112 3.12 1.26 -5.09
C ARG A 112 2.66 1.87 -6.41
N PRO A 113 2.12 1.07 -7.36
CA PRO A 113 1.51 1.59 -8.57
C PRO A 113 0.47 2.67 -8.28
N CYS A 114 0.45 3.70 -9.12
CA CYS A 114 -0.44 4.84 -8.97
C CYS A 114 -1.90 4.40 -9.15
N GLN A 115 -2.70 4.65 -8.12
CA GLN A 115 -4.13 4.30 -8.08
C GLN A 115 -5.04 5.50 -8.40
N GLU A 116 -4.47 6.63 -8.80
CA GLU A 116 -5.25 7.81 -9.17
C GLU A 116 -5.92 7.62 -10.53
N PRO A 117 -7.14 8.17 -10.70
CA PRO A 117 -7.86 8.10 -11.96
C PRO A 117 -7.06 8.79 -13.07
N VAL A 118 -7.12 8.21 -14.27
CA VAL A 118 -6.59 8.89 -15.46
C VAL A 118 -7.45 10.13 -15.75
N THR A 119 -6.79 11.27 -15.90
CA THR A 119 -7.41 12.55 -16.27
C THR A 119 -6.72 13.23 -17.44
N TRP A 120 -5.60 12.67 -17.93
CA TRP A 120 -4.79 13.24 -19.00
C TRP A 120 -4.35 12.20 -20.03
N LYS A 121 -4.33 12.62 -21.29
CA LYS A 121 -3.57 12.00 -22.38
C LYS A 121 -2.35 12.88 -22.64
N VAL A 122 -1.17 12.26 -22.65
CA VAL A 122 0.11 12.90 -22.94
C VAL A 122 0.68 12.26 -24.19
N THR A 123 0.97 13.06 -25.22
CA THR A 123 1.65 12.58 -26.42
C THR A 123 3.04 13.21 -26.46
N ASP A 124 4.09 12.39 -26.39
CA ASP A 124 5.47 12.88 -26.47
C ASP A 124 5.85 13.31 -27.91
N ARG A 125 7.06 13.83 -28.07
CA ARG A 125 7.57 14.27 -29.38
C ARG A 125 7.68 13.14 -30.41
N ALA A 126 7.87 11.90 -29.97
CA ALA A 126 7.91 10.72 -30.83
C ALA A 126 6.51 10.21 -31.20
N GLY A 127 5.45 10.81 -30.66
CA GLY A 127 4.07 10.38 -30.87
C GLY A 127 3.60 9.31 -29.88
N THR A 128 4.40 8.94 -28.88
CA THR A 128 4.04 7.95 -27.86
C THR A 128 2.94 8.52 -26.97
N VAL A 129 1.84 7.80 -26.84
CA VAL A 129 0.70 8.20 -26.01
C VAL A 129 0.76 7.52 -24.64
N THR A 130 0.74 8.31 -23.58
CA THR A 130 0.62 7.85 -22.18
C THR A 130 -0.61 8.47 -21.52
N LYS A 131 -1.31 7.70 -20.69
CA LYS A 131 -2.45 8.18 -19.88
C LYS A 131 -1.98 8.43 -18.45
N LEU A 132 -2.21 9.63 -17.92
CA LEU A 132 -1.72 10.05 -16.59
C LEU A 132 -2.85 10.63 -15.72
N CYS A 133 -2.68 10.59 -14.41
CA CYS A 133 -3.49 11.32 -13.44
C CYS A 133 -3.00 12.77 -13.27
N ASP A 134 -3.78 13.58 -12.56
CA ASP A 134 -3.45 14.97 -12.24
C ASP A 134 -2.09 15.10 -11.53
N GLY A 135 -1.76 14.20 -10.60
CA GLY A 135 -0.46 14.25 -9.93
C GLY A 135 0.72 13.96 -10.87
N HIS A 136 0.59 12.96 -11.75
CA HIS A 136 1.68 12.58 -12.66
C HIS A 136 1.85 13.55 -13.83
N VAL A 137 0.78 14.22 -14.27
CA VAL A 137 0.91 15.22 -15.33
C VAL A 137 1.76 16.41 -14.88
N LEU A 138 1.73 16.77 -13.58
CA LEU A 138 2.57 17.84 -13.03
C LEU A 138 4.07 17.52 -13.20
N ALA A 139 4.46 16.28 -12.90
CA ALA A 139 5.84 15.83 -13.10
C ALA A 139 6.19 15.74 -14.60
N ALA A 140 5.30 15.21 -15.43
CA ALA A 140 5.52 15.08 -16.86
C ALA A 140 5.71 16.43 -17.56
N ARG A 141 4.95 17.46 -17.18
CA ARG A 141 5.09 18.82 -17.73
C ARG A 141 6.46 19.44 -17.47
N ALA A 142 7.08 19.11 -16.35
CA ALA A 142 8.41 19.60 -16.01
C ALA A 142 9.54 18.83 -16.71
N ALA A 143 9.28 17.59 -17.14
CA ALA A 143 10.33 16.66 -17.58
C ALA A 143 10.29 16.30 -19.08
N VAL A 144 9.13 16.43 -19.74
CA VAL A 144 8.95 15.96 -21.13
C VAL A 144 8.78 17.16 -22.07
N GLU A 145 9.88 17.60 -22.64
CA GLU A 145 9.89 18.72 -23.59
C GLU A 145 9.20 18.34 -24.91
N GLY A 146 8.43 19.28 -25.47
CA GLY A 146 7.71 19.08 -26.73
C GLY A 146 6.52 18.12 -26.64
N ALA A 147 6.13 17.66 -25.44
CA ALA A 147 4.92 16.87 -25.26
C ALA A 147 3.65 17.74 -25.34
N THR A 148 2.58 17.13 -25.83
CA THR A 148 1.23 17.69 -25.79
C THR A 148 0.43 17.07 -24.65
N PHE A 149 -0.35 17.90 -23.96
CA PHE A 149 -1.11 17.52 -22.77
C PHE A 149 -2.59 17.83 -23.00
N THR A 150 -3.40 16.79 -23.13
CA THR A 150 -4.86 16.91 -23.33
C THR A 150 -5.58 16.38 -22.12
N ARG A 151 -6.44 17.19 -21.51
CA ARG A 151 -7.31 16.73 -20.41
C ARG A 151 -8.36 15.80 -21.01
N LEU A 152 -8.61 14.68 -20.33
CA LEU A 152 -9.69 13.76 -20.70
C LEU A 152 -10.94 14.17 -19.94
N ASP A 153 -12.03 14.41 -20.67
CA ASP A 153 -13.32 14.65 -20.06
C ASP A 153 -13.82 13.34 -19.44
N THR A 154 -14.22 13.38 -18.17
CA THR A 154 -14.78 12.22 -17.44
C THR A 154 -16.19 11.85 -17.90
N THR A 155 -16.73 12.49 -18.93
CA THR A 155 -18.01 12.12 -19.55
C THR A 155 -17.83 10.91 -20.46
N ARG A 156 -18.11 9.73 -19.87
CA ARG A 156 -18.68 8.52 -20.49
C ARG A 156 -18.48 8.37 -22.01
N GLY A 157 -17.49 7.56 -22.37
CA GLY A 157 -17.44 6.73 -23.58
C GLY A 157 -17.92 7.37 -24.87
N ASP A 158 -16.99 7.95 -25.63
CA ASP A 158 -17.14 8.06 -27.06
C ASP A 158 -16.16 7.06 -27.69
N GLN A 159 -16.71 6.03 -28.32
CA GLN A 159 -15.98 5.06 -29.12
C GLN A 159 -16.61 5.10 -30.53
N PRO A 160 -15.80 5.16 -31.61
CA PRO A 160 -16.29 5.22 -32.98
C PRO A 160 -17.06 3.97 -33.39
#